data_AF-A0A9W4R5K5-F1
#
_entry.id   AF-A0A9W4R5K5-F1
#
_cell.length_a   1.000
_cell.length_b   1.000
_cell.length_c   1.000
_cell.angle_alpha   90.00
_cell.angle_beta   90.00
_cell.angle_gamma   90.00
#
_symmetry.space_group_name_H-M   'P 1'
#
loop_
_entity.id
_entity.type
_entity.pdbx_description
1 polymer ?
#
loop_
_entity_poly.entity_id
_entity_poly.type
_entity_poly.pdbx_seq_one_letter_code
_entity_poly.pdbx_strand_id
1 'polypeptide(L)'
;MHTQHNTQTQQLLERMVHLFSEQGAERHYLIDLSLNELITRLLQQQSRDLLLANCDKLRLKSNVSDALHYIEEHLSENLDINTLCKITCMSRSKFYQQFKLAFGTSPALWQQQLRLKKARTLLLEGHAISKVCYDLGFNSASHFSRLFKQTFGISPKACRH
;
A
#
# COMPACT_ATOMS: atom_id res chain seq x y z
N MET A 1 24.02 -11.02 -12.03
CA MET A 1 22.66 -10.45 -12.06
C MET A 1 22.27 -10.33 -13.52
N HIS A 2 21.36 -11.17 -14.01
CA HIS A 2 20.94 -11.13 -15.41
C HIS A 2 19.93 -10.00 -15.59
N THR A 3 20.41 -8.84 -16.02
CA THR A 3 19.57 -7.81 -16.61
C THR A 3 18.98 -8.41 -17.88
N GLN A 4 17.66 -8.68 -17.90
CA GLN A 4 16.97 -9.06 -19.13
C GLN A 4 17.06 -7.88 -20.10
N HIS A 5 18.09 -7.87 -20.94
CA HIS A 5 18.16 -6.98 -22.07
C HIS A 5 17.15 -7.46 -23.11
N ASN A 6 16.32 -6.55 -23.61
CA ASN A 6 15.47 -6.81 -24.76
C ASN A 6 16.35 -7.33 -25.92
N THR A 7 15.92 -8.38 -26.63
CA THR A 7 16.66 -9.05 -27.72
C THR A 7 17.26 -8.06 -28.73
N GLN A 8 16.56 -6.95 -28.98
CA GLN A 8 17.02 -5.88 -29.87
C GLN A 8 18.23 -5.10 -29.31
N THR A 9 18.31 -4.88 -28.00
CA THR A 9 19.46 -4.25 -27.34
C THR A 9 20.68 -5.17 -27.39
N GLN A 10 20.47 -6.48 -27.22
CA GLN A 10 21.52 -7.49 -27.33
C GLN A 10 22.09 -7.54 -28.76
N GLN A 11 21.22 -7.53 -29.77
CA GLN A 11 21.62 -7.46 -31.19
C GLN A 11 22.39 -6.17 -31.52
N LEU A 12 22.01 -5.02 -30.93
CA LEU A 12 22.73 -3.77 -31.11
C LEU A 12 24.14 -3.83 -30.50
N LEU A 13 24.28 -4.43 -29.30
CA LEU A 13 25.58 -4.63 -28.67
C LEU A 13 26.47 -5.57 -29.49
N GLU A 14 25.92 -6.67 -30.01
CA GLU A 14 26.64 -7.59 -30.89
C GLU A 14 27.10 -6.90 -32.19
N ARG A 15 26.23 -6.06 -32.76
CA ARG A 15 26.56 -5.23 -33.93
C ARG A 15 27.62 -4.18 -33.64
N MET A 16 27.58 -3.54 -32.47
CA MET A 16 28.63 -2.61 -32.02
C MET A 16 29.97 -3.32 -31.94
N VAL A 17 30.03 -4.49 -31.30
CA VAL A 17 31.28 -5.28 -31.16
C VAL A 17 31.87 -5.59 -32.55
N HIS A 18 31.03 -5.97 -33.51
CA HIS A 18 31.46 -6.16 -34.90
C HIS A 18 31.96 -4.87 -35.56
N LEU A 19 31.27 -3.74 -35.37
CA LEU A 19 31.69 -2.44 -35.90
C LEU A 19 33.01 -1.94 -35.30
N PHE A 20 33.35 -2.34 -34.08
CA PHE A 20 34.65 -2.06 -33.46
C PHE A 20 35.81 -2.88 -34.07
N SER A 21 35.51 -3.99 -34.74
CA SER A 21 36.50 -4.85 -35.40
C SER A 21 36.76 -4.53 -36.87
N GLU A 22 35.90 -3.76 -37.53
CA GLU A 22 36.06 -3.37 -38.94
C GLU A 22 36.87 -2.07 -39.13
N GLN A 23 37.59 -1.95 -40.25
CA GLN A 23 38.35 -0.75 -40.64
C GLN A 23 37.67 -0.08 -41.84
N GLY A 24 37.18 1.14 -41.67
CA GLY A 24 36.53 1.92 -42.73
C GLY A 24 36.23 3.36 -42.29
N ALA A 25 36.17 4.29 -43.25
CA ALA A 25 35.96 5.73 -42.98
C ALA A 25 34.63 6.06 -42.27
N GLU A 26 33.65 5.17 -42.39
CA GLU A 26 32.26 5.35 -41.91
C GLU A 26 32.07 4.85 -40.47
N ARG A 27 33.11 4.20 -39.92
CA ARG A 27 33.10 3.57 -38.59
C ARG A 27 32.73 4.53 -37.48
N HIS A 28 33.34 5.72 -37.46
CA HIS A 28 33.09 6.71 -36.41
C HIS A 28 31.61 7.10 -36.37
N TYR A 29 31.01 7.34 -37.55
CA TYR A 29 29.60 7.70 -37.66
C TYR A 29 28.67 6.55 -37.24
N LEU A 30 28.98 5.31 -37.62
CA LEU A 30 28.19 4.13 -37.24
C LEU A 30 28.28 3.83 -35.73
N ILE A 31 29.43 4.07 -35.10
CA ILE A 31 29.61 3.99 -33.66
C ILE A 31 28.74 5.06 -32.97
N ASP A 32 28.79 6.31 -33.40
CA ASP A 32 28.00 7.38 -32.80
C ASP A 32 26.49 7.14 -32.94
N LEU A 33 26.05 6.62 -34.08
CA LEU A 33 24.64 6.29 -34.31
C LEU A 33 24.18 5.15 -33.40
N SER A 34 24.97 4.09 -33.29
CA SER A 34 24.67 2.96 -32.44
C SER A 34 24.70 3.35 -30.95
N LEU A 35 25.63 4.21 -30.53
CA LEU A 35 25.69 4.74 -29.17
C LEU A 35 24.42 5.54 -28.83
N ASN A 36 23.99 6.42 -29.71
CA ASN A 36 22.74 7.18 -29.54
C ASN A 36 21.52 6.25 -29.48
N GLU A 37 21.48 5.21 -30.30
CA GLU A 37 20.43 4.19 -30.25
C GLU A 37 20.44 3.44 -28.90
N LEU A 38 21.63 3.05 -28.41
CA LEU A 38 21.79 2.37 -27.12
C LEU A 38 21.33 3.28 -25.97
N ILE A 39 21.77 4.54 -25.93
CA ILE A 39 21.36 5.52 -24.93
C ILE A 39 19.84 5.68 -24.94
N THR A 40 19.25 5.84 -26.13
CA THR A 40 17.80 5.99 -26.29
C THR A 40 17.04 4.76 -25.77
N ARG A 41 17.52 3.55 -26.09
CA ARG A 41 16.91 2.29 -25.61
C ARG A 41 17.03 2.13 -24.10
N LEU A 42 18.18 2.48 -23.52
CA LEU A 42 18.39 2.42 -22.07
C LEU A 42 17.48 3.40 -21.33
N LEU A 43 17.33 4.63 -21.82
CA LEU A 43 16.43 5.63 -21.25
C LEU A 43 14.95 5.21 -21.34
N GLN A 44 14.53 4.64 -22.48
CA GLN A 44 13.17 4.12 -22.65
C GLN A 44 12.89 2.92 -21.73
N GLN A 45 13.85 2.01 -21.55
CA GLN A 45 13.71 0.86 -20.66
C GLN A 45 13.58 1.31 -19.20
N GLN A 46 14.46 2.21 -18.73
CA GLN A 46 14.39 2.74 -17.37
C GLN A 46 13.08 3.47 -17.08
N SER A 47 12.59 4.27 -18.04
CA SER A 47 11.28 4.94 -17.92
C SER A 47 10.13 3.94 -17.77
N ARG A 48 10.12 2.86 -18.56
CA ARG A 48 9.12 1.79 -18.44
C ARG A 48 9.15 1.10 -17.08
N ASP A 49 10.34 0.77 -16.58
CA ASP A 49 10.49 0.10 -15.27
C ASP A 49 9.97 1.00 -14.13
N LEU A 50 10.26 2.31 -14.18
CA LEU A 50 9.73 3.29 -13.23
C LEU A 50 8.21 3.40 -13.31
N LEU A 51 7.64 3.43 -14.51
CA LEU A 51 6.18 3.48 -14.70
C LEU A 51 5.51 2.22 -14.15
N LEU A 52 6.04 1.04 -14.44
CA LEU A 52 5.52 -0.24 -13.92
C LEU A 52 5.58 -0.30 -12.39
N ALA A 53 6.71 0.08 -11.80
CA ALA A 53 6.86 0.13 -10.35
C ALA A 53 5.88 1.11 -9.69
N ASN A 54 5.58 2.23 -10.34
CA ASN A 54 4.61 3.20 -9.86
C ASN A 54 3.17 2.70 -10.04
N CYS A 55 2.83 2.02 -11.14
CA CYS A 55 1.53 1.37 -11.32
C CYS A 55 1.26 0.34 -10.22
N ASP A 56 2.26 -0.48 -9.87
CA ASP A 56 2.15 -1.43 -8.77
C ASP A 56 1.95 -0.72 -7.42
N LYS A 57 2.73 0.33 -7.14
CA LYS A 57 2.54 1.13 -5.92
C LYS A 57 1.15 1.78 -5.84
N LEU A 58 0.68 2.37 -6.94
CA LEU A 58 -0.65 3.00 -7.02
C LEU A 58 -1.75 1.97 -6.80
N ARG A 59 -1.63 0.80 -7.42
CA ARG A 59 -2.57 -0.31 -7.25
C ARG A 59 -2.57 -0.83 -5.81
N LEU A 60 -1.40 -1.03 -5.21
CA LEU A 60 -1.30 -1.45 -3.81
C LEU A 60 -1.96 -0.42 -2.88
N LYS A 61 -1.74 0.88 -3.12
CA LYS A 61 -2.38 1.96 -2.36
C LYS A 61 -3.89 1.94 -2.52
N SER A 62 -4.40 1.75 -3.74
CA SER A 62 -5.83 1.59 -4.01
C SER A 62 -6.43 0.40 -3.26
N ASN A 63 -5.82 -0.78 -3.39
CA ASN A 63 -6.33 -2.00 -2.75
C ASN A 63 -6.36 -1.89 -1.21
N VAL A 64 -5.35 -1.25 -0.61
CA VAL A 64 -5.32 -1.01 0.84
C VAL A 64 -6.38 0.02 1.26
N SER A 65 -6.71 0.98 0.40
CA SER A 65 -7.83 1.91 0.59
C SER A 65 -9.19 1.20 0.53
N ASP A 66 -9.36 0.23 -0.36
CA ASP A 66 -10.61 -0.55 -0.45
C ASP A 66 -10.84 -1.37 0.83
N ALA A 67 -9.77 -1.95 1.39
CA ALA A 67 -9.84 -2.60 2.70
C ALA A 67 -10.20 -1.63 3.83
N LEU A 68 -9.75 -0.38 3.76
CA LEU A 68 -10.12 0.64 4.74
C LEU A 68 -11.61 0.96 4.67
N HIS A 69 -12.13 1.17 3.47
CA HIS A 69 -13.55 1.44 3.27
C HIS A 69 -14.41 0.30 3.84
N TYR A 70 -14.02 -0.95 3.57
CA TYR A 70 -14.70 -2.12 4.14
C TYR A 70 -14.69 -2.11 5.69
N ILE A 71 -13.56 -1.75 6.31
CA ILE A 71 -13.45 -1.64 7.79
C ILE A 71 -14.38 -0.56 8.34
N GLU A 72 -14.52 0.56 7.64
CA GLU A 72 -15.37 1.67 8.06
C GLU A 72 -16.87 1.33 7.95
N GLU A 73 -17.27 0.63 6.89
CA GLU A 73 -18.64 0.16 6.71
C GLU A 73 -19.03 -0.92 7.73
N HIS A 74 -18.11 -1.84 8.04
CA HIS A 74 -18.35 -2.98 8.94
C HIS A 74 -17.73 -2.75 10.32
N LEU A 75 -17.77 -1.52 10.80
CA LEU A 75 -17.05 -1.12 12.01
C LEU A 75 -17.54 -1.89 13.26
N SER A 76 -18.83 -2.22 13.35
CA SER A 76 -19.44 -2.94 14.47
C SER A 76 -19.19 -4.46 14.45
N GLU A 77 -18.65 -5.01 13.37
CA GLU A 77 -18.49 -6.45 13.18
C GLU A 77 -17.08 -6.94 13.53
N ASN A 78 -16.95 -8.22 13.90
CA ASN A 78 -15.63 -8.80 14.12
C ASN A 78 -14.83 -8.81 12.80
N LEU A 79 -13.60 -8.31 12.84
CA LEU A 79 -12.79 -8.18 11.64
C LEU A 79 -12.32 -9.54 11.12
N ASP A 80 -12.81 -9.94 9.95
CA ASP A 80 -12.26 -11.10 9.23
C ASP A 80 -11.13 -10.68 8.29
N ILE A 81 -9.90 -11.00 8.69
CA ILE A 81 -8.70 -10.75 7.89
C ILE A 81 -8.76 -11.47 6.53
N ASN A 82 -9.45 -12.61 6.43
CA ASN A 82 -9.56 -13.32 5.16
C ASN A 82 -10.35 -12.54 4.13
N THR A 83 -11.42 -11.87 4.56
CA THR A 83 -12.21 -11.00 3.71
C THR A 83 -11.37 -9.83 3.21
N LEU A 84 -10.59 -9.17 4.08
CA LEU A 84 -9.67 -8.11 3.67
C LEU A 84 -8.61 -8.59 2.68
N CYS A 85 -8.08 -9.81 2.88
CA CYS A 85 -7.12 -10.42 1.96
C CYS A 85 -7.74 -10.69 0.59
N LYS A 86 -9.01 -11.10 0.54
CA LYS A 86 -9.76 -11.30 -0.72
C LYS A 86 -10.00 -9.96 -1.44
N ILE A 87 -10.43 -8.92 -0.71
CA ILE A 87 -10.66 -7.57 -1.26
C ILE A 87 -9.37 -7.00 -1.86
N THR A 88 -8.26 -7.15 -1.14
CA THR A 88 -6.96 -6.59 -1.56
C THR A 88 -6.20 -7.46 -2.57
N CYS A 89 -6.68 -8.68 -2.86
CA CYS A 89 -5.97 -9.70 -3.63
C CYS A 89 -4.56 -9.99 -3.08
N MET A 90 -4.42 -10.08 -1.75
CA MET A 90 -3.12 -10.31 -1.08
C MET A 90 -3.15 -11.54 -0.18
N SER A 91 -1.99 -12.16 0.01
CA SER A 91 -1.80 -13.10 1.11
C SER A 91 -1.83 -12.37 2.45
N ARG A 92 -2.16 -13.07 3.54
CA ARG A 92 -2.22 -12.48 4.90
C ARG A 92 -0.93 -11.76 5.28
N SER A 93 0.22 -12.38 5.05
CA SER A 93 1.53 -11.79 5.39
C SER A 93 1.77 -10.48 4.63
N LYS A 94 1.54 -10.50 3.30
CA LYS A 94 1.70 -9.31 2.45
C LYS A 94 0.74 -8.21 2.86
N PHE A 95 -0.52 -8.54 3.15
CA PHE A 95 -1.51 -7.58 3.63
C PHE A 95 -1.09 -6.93 4.95
N TYR A 96 -0.69 -7.70 5.96
CA TYR A 96 -0.24 -7.14 7.25
C TYR A 96 0.97 -6.21 7.10
N GLN A 97 1.96 -6.61 6.29
CA GLN A 97 3.12 -5.77 6.00
C GLN A 97 2.72 -4.47 5.32
N GLN A 98 1.91 -4.55 4.25
CA GLN A 98 1.48 -3.36 3.51
C GLN A 98 0.59 -2.44 4.34
N PHE A 99 -0.34 -3.00 5.11
CA PHE A 99 -1.20 -2.23 6.00
C PHE A 99 -0.38 -1.51 7.07
N LYS A 100 0.60 -2.18 7.68
CA LYS A 100 1.49 -1.56 8.67
C LYS A 100 2.39 -0.49 8.05
N LEU A 101 2.88 -0.69 6.82
CA LEU A 101 3.64 0.33 6.10
C LEU A 101 2.79 1.57 5.77
N ALA A 102 1.52 1.38 5.41
CA ALA A 102 0.62 2.47 5.06
C ALA A 102 0.09 3.24 6.28
N PHE A 103 -0.26 2.54 7.38
CA PHE A 103 -0.97 3.13 8.53
C PHE A 103 -0.21 3.06 9.85
N GLY A 104 0.98 2.46 9.88
CA GLY A 104 1.82 2.34 11.08
C GLY A 104 1.32 1.31 12.11
N THR A 105 0.19 0.65 11.89
CA THR A 105 -0.44 -0.24 12.86
C THR A 105 -1.09 -1.47 12.20
N SER A 106 -1.63 -2.40 12.99
CA SER A 106 -2.36 -3.56 12.47
C SER A 106 -3.82 -3.23 12.15
N PRO A 107 -4.47 -3.96 11.21
CA PRO A 107 -5.88 -3.77 10.86
C PRO A 107 -6.84 -3.81 12.05
N ALA A 108 -6.63 -4.76 12.97
CA ALA A 108 -7.48 -4.91 14.15
C ALA A 108 -7.34 -3.71 15.11
N LEU A 109 -6.11 -3.22 15.32
CA LEU A 109 -5.86 -2.06 16.17
C LEU A 109 -6.40 -0.78 15.52
N TRP A 110 -6.33 -0.68 14.20
CA TRP A 110 -6.95 0.40 13.43
C TRP A 110 -8.48 0.43 13.59
N GLN A 111 -9.15 -0.71 13.37
CA GLN A 111 -10.60 -0.83 13.59
C GLN A 111 -10.98 -0.42 15.01
N GLN A 112 -10.21 -0.89 16.01
CA GLN A 112 -10.42 -0.53 17.41
C GLN A 112 -10.30 0.99 17.64
N GLN A 113 -9.30 1.65 17.05
CA GLN A 113 -9.15 3.11 17.15
C GLN A 113 -10.32 3.85 16.50
N LEU A 114 -10.80 3.39 15.34
CA LEU A 114 -11.97 3.96 14.67
C LEU A 114 -13.23 3.81 15.54
N ARG A 115 -13.46 2.63 16.13
CA ARG A 115 -14.56 2.41 17.08
C ARG A 115 -14.50 3.41 18.23
N LEU A 116 -13.34 3.60 18.85
CA LEU A 116 -13.18 4.53 19.96
C LEU A 116 -13.40 6.00 19.56
N LYS A 117 -12.93 6.40 18.38
CA LYS A 117 -13.19 7.74 17.84
C LYS A 117 -14.69 7.96 17.64
N LYS A 118 -15.40 7.02 17.01
CA LYS A 118 -16.85 7.08 16.82
C LYS A 118 -17.60 7.05 18.16
N ALA A 119 -17.13 6.25 19.12
CA ALA A 119 -17.69 6.20 20.46
C ALA A 119 -17.62 7.57 21.14
N ARG A 120 -16.48 8.26 21.04
CA ARG A 120 -16.30 9.59 21.60
C ARG A 120 -17.32 10.58 21.03
N THR A 121 -17.51 10.58 19.71
CA THR A 121 -18.51 11.44 19.05
C THR A 121 -19.92 11.16 19.59
N LEU A 122 -20.33 9.89 19.61
CA LEU A 122 -21.66 9.51 20.09
C LEU A 122 -21.87 9.86 21.58
N LEU A 123 -20.83 9.73 22.41
CA LEU A 123 -20.90 10.10 23.82
C LEU A 123 -21.07 11.60 24.01
N LEU A 124 -20.36 12.42 23.21
CA LEU A 124 -20.51 13.88 23.22
C LEU A 124 -21.91 14.33 22.75
N GLU A 125 -22.54 13.56 21.85
CA GLU A 125 -23.93 13.75 21.43
C GLU A 125 -24.95 13.30 22.49
N GLY A 126 -24.50 12.76 23.63
CA GLY A 126 -25.35 12.39 24.76
C GLY A 126 -25.89 10.96 24.73
N HIS A 127 -25.42 10.11 23.79
CA HIS A 127 -25.84 8.72 23.73
C HIS A 127 -25.42 7.92 24.99
N ALA A 128 -26.24 6.94 25.36
CA ALA A 128 -25.97 6.10 26.53
C ALA A 128 -24.73 5.21 26.31
N ILE A 129 -23.84 5.15 27.30
CA ILE A 129 -22.56 4.40 27.23
C ILE A 129 -22.78 2.93 26.87
N SER A 130 -23.78 2.29 27.47
CA SER A 130 -24.13 0.89 27.18
C SER A 130 -24.50 0.70 25.70
N LYS A 131 -25.35 1.58 25.17
CA LYS A 131 -25.77 1.56 23.77
C LYS A 131 -24.57 1.74 22.83
N VAL A 132 -23.76 2.78 23.06
CA VAL A 132 -22.54 3.04 22.25
C VAL A 132 -21.56 1.87 22.29
N CYS A 133 -21.40 1.21 23.44
CA CYS A 133 -20.53 0.04 23.58
C CYS A 133 -20.96 -1.11 22.65
N TYR A 134 -22.24 -1.50 22.71
CA TYR A 134 -22.74 -2.62 21.92
C TYR A 134 -22.93 -2.27 20.44
N ASP A 135 -23.41 -1.06 20.12
CA ASP A 135 -23.60 -0.60 18.74
C ASP A 135 -22.28 -0.56 17.96
N LEU A 136 -21.16 -0.36 18.64
CA LEU A 136 -19.82 -0.36 18.03
C LEU A 136 -19.11 -1.72 18.09
N GLY A 137 -19.78 -2.78 18.52
CA GLY A 137 -19.25 -4.15 18.48
C GLY A 137 -18.29 -4.50 19.61
N PHE A 138 -18.36 -3.82 20.76
CA PHE A 138 -17.62 -4.25 21.95
C PHE A 138 -18.39 -5.31 22.74
N ASN A 139 -17.72 -6.41 23.09
CA ASN A 139 -18.33 -7.52 23.82
C ASN A 139 -18.56 -7.22 25.31
N SER A 140 -17.84 -6.25 25.90
CA SER A 140 -18.10 -5.84 27.29
C SER A 140 -17.83 -4.35 27.54
N ALA A 141 -18.68 -3.76 28.38
CA ALA A 141 -18.56 -2.37 28.82
C ALA A 141 -17.28 -2.12 29.63
N SER A 142 -16.81 -3.11 30.39
CA SER A 142 -15.56 -3.03 31.16
C SER A 142 -14.33 -2.93 30.25
N HIS A 143 -14.29 -3.77 29.20
CA HIS A 143 -13.22 -3.73 28.21
C HIS A 143 -13.23 -2.40 27.44
N PHE A 144 -14.41 -1.99 26.97
CA PHE A 144 -14.60 -0.69 26.31
C PHE A 144 -14.12 0.47 27.19
N SER A 145 -14.53 0.52 28.46
CA SER A 145 -14.20 1.64 29.36
C SER A 145 -12.70 1.73 29.64
N ARG A 146 -12.03 0.59 29.85
CA ARG A 146 -10.57 0.54 30.04
C ARG A 146 -9.85 1.08 28.81
N LEU A 147 -10.25 0.61 27.64
CA LEU A 147 -9.62 0.98 26.38
C LEU A 147 -9.87 2.44 26.00
N PHE A 148 -11.10 2.94 26.22
CA PHE A 148 -11.44 4.34 26.03
C PHE A 148 -10.60 5.25 26.94
N LYS A 149 -10.48 4.90 28.24
CA LYS A 149 -9.64 5.64 29.19
C LYS A 149 -8.16 5.61 28.80
N GLN A 150 -7.66 4.47 28.33
CA GLN A 150 -6.28 4.36 27.84
C GLN A 150 -6.02 5.24 26.62
N THR A 151 -7.03 5.43 25.76
CA THR A 151 -6.89 6.16 24.50
C THR A 151 -7.08 7.66 24.67
N PHE A 152 -8.02 8.09 25.52
CA PHE A 152 -8.39 9.51 25.70
C PHE A 152 -8.03 10.10 27.06
N GLY A 153 -7.47 9.32 27.99
CA GLY A 153 -7.12 9.76 29.35
C GLY A 153 -8.30 9.89 30.31
N ILE A 154 -9.52 10.03 29.80
CA ILE A 154 -10.76 10.19 30.58
C ILE A 154 -11.70 8.99 30.42
N SER A 155 -12.57 8.76 31.41
CA SER A 155 -13.56 7.67 31.31
C SER A 155 -14.70 8.04 30.34
N PRO A 156 -15.40 7.06 29.73
CA PRO A 156 -16.58 7.32 28.91
C PRO A 156 -17.66 8.14 29.64
N LYS A 157 -17.80 7.94 30.96
CA LYS A 157 -18.74 8.68 31.80
C LYS A 157 -18.33 10.14 31.95
N ALA A 158 -17.04 10.40 32.14
CA ALA A 158 -16.51 11.76 32.23
C ALA A 158 -16.57 12.50 30.88
N CYS A 159 -16.44 11.79 29.75
CA CYS A 159 -16.53 12.41 28.41
C CYS A 159 -17.93 12.97 28.09
N ARG A 160 -18.97 12.55 28.82
CA ARG A 160 -20.37 12.95 28.58
C ARG A 160 -20.77 14.25 29.29
N HIS A 161 -19.94 14.70 30.24
CA HIS A 161 -20.18 15.85 31.12
C HIS A 161 -19.15 16.93 30.83
#